data_AF-A0A2N3BV94-F1
#
_entry.id   AF-A0A2N3BV94-F1
#
_cell.length_a   1.000
_cell.length_b   1.000
_cell.length_c   1.000
_cell.angle_alpha   90.00
_cell.angle_beta   90.00
_cell.angle_gamma   90.00
#
_symmetry.space_group_name_H-M   'P 1'
#
loop_
_entity.id
_entity.type
_entity.pdbx_description
1 polymer ?
#
loop_
_entity_poly.entity_id
_entity_poly.type
_entity_poly.pdbx_seq_one_letter_code
_entity_poly.pdbx_strand_id
1 'polypeptide(L)'
;MSVNGNAASHFVDRHIAEGRGDRTAFREAAGLRRSLSYAGLAEVSGRVADALARAGIRREERALMLVLDQIEFPQIFWGALKAGIVPIPVNTLLAAPVYDLILRDSRAAILFVSAELAGVVLPAAAGTDLRQIVVIGGEAPAGTMSYDDFLAGARPAATVTASEDETAFWLYSSGSTGQPKGVRHVHAALRATADSYGAQILGITAEDRIFSAAKLFFAYGLGNGMTFPMAVGATAVLYNGRPTPDSISQILATEQPTIFCGVPTLYAALIHHWDGTGGHPAAPLATCISAGEALPEEIGLKWHQRWGVDILDGVGSTEMLHIFLSNRRGEVVYGTSGTPVPGYSLRLVDEAGAEVGVGEVGELLVRGASAAEGYWNQRGKTRVTFEGEWTRTGDKYTRRDDGRLVYCGRTDDMFKVSGIWVSPFEVEQALIAHPAVLEAAVVARRDADGLEKPKAYVVLKEGQGAGIAEELKQFVKDRIGKWKYPRWIELVADLPKTATGKIQRFRLREDA
;
A
#
# COMPACT_ATOMS: atom_id res chain seq x y z
N MET A 1 -13.38 -9.22 33.25
CA MET A 1 -13.92 -8.12 32.43
C MET A 1 -13.59 -8.45 31.00
N SER A 2 -14.59 -8.62 30.13
CA SER A 2 -14.33 -8.79 28.70
C SER A 2 -13.63 -7.53 28.20
N VAL A 3 -12.38 -7.66 27.75
CA VAL A 3 -11.62 -6.56 27.16
C VAL A 3 -12.38 -6.11 25.91
N ASN A 4 -12.66 -4.80 25.78
CA ASN A 4 -13.28 -4.27 24.57
C ASN A 4 -12.34 -4.52 23.38
N GLY A 5 -12.76 -5.34 22.41
CA GLY A 5 -11.99 -5.70 21.21
C GLY A 5 -11.94 -4.60 20.16
N ASN A 6 -12.60 -3.47 20.39
CA ASN A 6 -12.54 -2.32 19.50
C ASN A 6 -11.11 -1.76 19.43
N ALA A 7 -10.53 -1.79 18.22
CA ALA A 7 -9.17 -1.32 17.97
C ALA A 7 -8.89 0.12 18.47
N ALA A 8 -9.89 1.02 18.51
CA ALA A 8 -9.70 2.36 19.03
C ALA A 8 -9.31 2.38 20.53
N SER A 9 -9.76 1.40 21.32
CA SER A 9 -9.34 1.28 22.72
C SER A 9 -7.84 1.03 22.85
N HIS A 10 -7.27 0.24 21.93
CA HIS A 10 -5.84 -0.02 21.89
C HIS A 10 -5.05 1.14 21.28
N PHE A 11 -5.43 1.62 20.09
CA PHE A 11 -4.59 2.59 19.37
C PHE A 11 -4.81 4.04 19.80
N VAL A 12 -5.90 4.36 20.50
CA VAL A 12 -6.23 5.73 20.91
C VAL A 12 -6.34 5.84 22.43
N ASP A 13 -7.28 5.14 23.05
CA ASP A 13 -7.67 5.43 24.44
C ASP A 13 -6.57 5.05 25.45
N ARG A 14 -5.85 3.94 25.23
CA ARG A 14 -4.81 3.49 26.19
C ARG A 14 -3.72 4.53 26.43
N HIS A 15 -3.44 5.39 25.45
CA HIS A 15 -2.35 6.37 25.55
C HIS A 15 -2.61 7.38 26.68
N ILE A 16 -3.88 7.64 27.00
CA ILE A 16 -4.26 8.49 28.13
C ILE A 16 -3.94 7.80 29.45
N ALA A 17 -4.38 6.55 29.59
CA ALA A 17 -4.15 5.75 30.79
C ALA A 17 -2.65 5.47 31.04
N GLU A 18 -1.86 5.36 29.98
CA GLU A 18 -0.42 5.09 30.03
C GLU A 18 0.44 6.36 30.07
N GLY A 19 -0.15 7.55 30.23
CA GLY A 19 0.59 8.81 30.39
C GLY A 19 1.31 9.30 29.12
N ARG A 20 0.89 8.83 27.94
CA ARG A 20 1.42 9.23 26.63
C ARG A 20 0.60 10.33 25.94
N GLY A 21 -0.41 10.88 26.62
CA GLY A 21 -1.37 11.84 26.06
C GLY A 21 -0.74 13.08 25.42
N ASP A 22 0.32 13.63 26.02
CA ASP A 22 0.98 14.85 25.53
C ASP A 22 1.94 14.60 24.35
N ARG A 23 2.27 13.33 24.05
CA ARG A 23 3.13 13.02 22.90
C ARG A 23 2.40 13.35 21.60
N THR A 24 3.15 13.86 20.62
CA THR A 24 2.63 14.09 19.26
C THR A 24 2.39 12.75 18.58
N ALA A 25 1.14 12.50 18.19
CA ALA A 25 0.76 11.35 17.38
C ALA A 25 0.97 11.64 15.89
N PHE A 26 0.51 12.79 15.41
CA PHE A 26 0.60 13.18 13.99
C PHE A 26 1.16 14.58 13.80
N ARG A 27 1.96 14.75 12.75
CA ARG A 27 2.55 16.02 12.34
C ARG A 27 2.38 16.22 10.84
N GLU A 28 1.75 17.30 10.42
CA GLU A 28 1.67 17.65 8.99
C GLU A 28 3.00 18.24 8.52
N ALA A 29 3.54 17.70 7.42
CA ALA A 29 4.82 18.12 6.86
C ALA A 29 4.69 19.37 5.95
N ALA A 30 3.47 19.68 5.51
CA ALA A 30 3.16 20.76 4.58
C ALA A 30 1.94 21.58 5.06
N GLY A 31 1.62 22.66 4.34
CA GLY A 31 0.50 23.52 4.65
C GLY A 31 0.66 24.22 6.01
N LEU A 32 -0.37 24.11 6.86
CA LEU A 32 -0.37 24.72 8.21
C LEU A 32 0.57 24.02 9.20
N ARG A 33 1.14 22.85 8.84
CA ARG A 33 2.08 22.08 9.67
C ARG A 33 1.56 21.80 11.08
N ARG A 34 0.27 21.49 11.19
CA ARG A 34 -0.41 21.24 12.46
C ARG A 34 0.16 19.98 13.14
N SER A 35 0.00 19.92 14.46
CA SER A 35 0.35 18.75 15.26
C SER A 35 -0.88 18.28 16.04
N LEU A 36 -1.07 16.96 16.13
CA LEU A 36 -2.11 16.33 16.94
C LEU A 36 -1.45 15.45 18.00
N SER A 37 -1.71 15.73 19.28
CA SER A 37 -1.29 14.86 20.38
C SER A 37 -2.19 13.62 20.51
N TYR A 38 -1.74 12.60 21.23
CA TYR A 38 -2.60 11.44 21.53
C TYR A 38 -3.85 11.83 22.33
N ALA A 39 -3.74 12.80 23.26
CA ALA A 39 -4.87 13.36 23.98
C ALA A 39 -5.85 14.09 23.05
N GLY A 40 -5.32 14.94 22.15
CA GLY A 40 -6.15 15.64 21.16
C GLY A 40 -6.85 14.67 20.21
N LEU A 41 -6.17 13.59 19.79
CA LEU A 41 -6.80 12.54 18.98
C LEU A 41 -7.91 11.83 19.76
N ALA A 42 -7.68 11.45 21.01
CA ALA A 42 -8.68 10.77 21.83
C ALA A 42 -9.94 11.62 22.01
N GLU A 43 -9.76 12.92 22.28
CA GLU A 43 -10.85 13.88 22.39
C GLU A 43 -11.63 14.04 21.08
N VAL A 44 -10.93 14.37 19.98
CA VAL A 44 -11.60 14.70 18.72
C VAL A 44 -12.21 13.46 18.06
N SER A 45 -11.56 12.29 18.13
CA SER A 45 -12.18 11.04 17.67
C SER A 45 -13.44 10.69 18.47
N GLY A 46 -13.47 10.99 19.78
CA GLY A 46 -14.68 10.86 20.58
C GLY A 46 -15.78 11.83 20.12
N ARG A 47 -15.43 13.07 19.74
CA ARG A 47 -16.39 14.04 19.20
C ARG A 47 -16.91 13.63 17.83
N VAL A 48 -16.07 13.06 16.97
CA VAL A 48 -16.49 12.46 15.70
C VAL A 48 -17.50 11.34 15.96
N ALA A 49 -17.26 10.47 16.94
CA ALA A 49 -18.18 9.39 17.30
C ALA A 49 -19.58 9.91 17.70
N ASP A 50 -19.63 10.96 18.53
CA ASP A 50 -20.89 11.63 18.90
C ASP A 50 -21.55 12.34 17.70
N ALA A 51 -20.76 13.01 16.86
CA ALA A 51 -21.27 13.66 15.64
C ALA A 51 -21.89 12.65 14.65
N LEU A 52 -21.28 11.48 14.47
CA LEU A 52 -21.83 10.38 13.67
C LEU A 52 -23.17 9.88 14.24
N ALA A 53 -23.26 9.71 15.56
CA ALA A 53 -24.49 9.32 16.23
C ALA A 53 -25.60 10.37 16.05
N ARG A 54 -25.27 11.66 16.21
CA ARG A 54 -26.19 12.80 15.99
C ARG A 54 -26.67 12.88 14.53
N ALA A 55 -25.81 12.53 13.58
CA ALA A 55 -26.16 12.43 12.16
C ALA A 55 -26.99 11.18 11.81
N GLY A 56 -27.33 10.35 12.80
CA GLY A 56 -28.13 9.14 12.61
C GLY A 56 -27.38 8.04 11.85
N ILE A 57 -26.05 8.04 11.88
CA ILE A 57 -25.22 6.94 11.37
C ILE A 57 -25.15 5.87 12.45
N ARG A 58 -25.55 4.64 12.09
CA ARG A 58 -25.76 3.51 12.99
C ARG A 58 -24.61 2.53 12.89
N ARG A 59 -24.36 1.78 13.97
CA ARG A 59 -23.37 0.70 13.99
C ARG A 59 -23.45 -0.17 12.73
N GLU A 60 -22.29 -0.57 12.22
CA GLU A 60 -22.08 -1.38 11.00
C GLU A 60 -22.44 -0.67 9.67
N GLU A 61 -22.91 0.58 9.70
CA GLU A 61 -22.97 1.40 8.49
C GLU A 61 -21.57 1.89 8.09
N ARG A 62 -21.44 2.25 6.81
CA ARG A 62 -20.16 2.60 6.21
C ARG A 62 -19.98 4.11 6.11
N ALA A 63 -18.80 4.59 6.49
CA ALA A 63 -18.37 5.96 6.29
C ALA A 63 -17.28 6.00 5.22
N LEU A 64 -17.61 6.49 4.03
CA LEU A 64 -16.62 6.61 2.96
C LEU A 64 -15.70 7.81 3.24
N MET A 65 -14.40 7.62 3.09
CA MET A 65 -13.39 8.64 3.36
C MET A 65 -12.58 8.91 2.10
N LEU A 66 -12.93 9.96 1.38
CA LEU A 66 -12.11 10.56 0.32
C LEU A 66 -11.29 11.72 0.92
N VAL A 67 -10.42 11.36 1.86
CA VAL A 67 -9.71 12.31 2.72
C VAL A 67 -8.21 12.23 2.41
N LEU A 68 -7.58 13.40 2.24
CA LEU A 68 -6.13 13.51 2.09
C LEU A 68 -5.39 13.10 3.37
N ASP A 69 -4.08 12.85 3.27
CA ASP A 69 -3.25 12.54 4.44
C ASP A 69 -3.01 13.82 5.28
N GLN A 70 -3.98 14.12 6.14
CA GLN A 70 -4.04 15.27 7.05
C GLN A 70 -4.66 14.85 8.38
N ILE A 71 -4.61 15.73 9.39
CA ILE A 71 -5.02 15.40 10.77
C ILE A 71 -6.47 14.90 10.91
N GLU A 72 -7.38 15.32 10.03
CA GLU A 72 -8.76 14.86 10.05
C GLU A 72 -8.90 13.39 9.66
N PHE A 73 -7.96 12.83 8.88
CA PHE A 73 -8.01 11.41 8.49
C PHE A 73 -8.04 10.48 9.73
N PRO A 74 -7.04 10.52 10.66
CA PRO A 74 -7.08 9.67 11.84
C PRO A 74 -8.25 10.04 12.78
N GLN A 75 -8.65 11.31 12.88
CA GLN A 75 -9.81 11.70 13.68
C GLN A 75 -11.08 10.98 13.22
N ILE A 76 -11.32 10.97 11.90
CA ILE A 76 -12.49 10.36 11.28
C ILE A 76 -12.41 8.83 11.37
N PHE A 77 -11.28 8.24 10.99
CA PHE A 77 -11.09 6.78 11.01
C PHE A 77 -11.33 6.21 12.41
N TRP A 78 -10.65 6.76 13.43
CA TRP A 78 -10.80 6.27 14.80
C TRP A 78 -12.15 6.65 15.40
N GLY A 79 -12.70 7.82 15.08
CA GLY A 79 -14.03 8.22 15.53
C GLY A 79 -15.14 7.33 14.98
N ALA A 80 -15.02 6.89 13.72
CA ALA A 80 -15.91 5.90 13.14
C ALA A 80 -15.84 4.57 13.91
N LEU A 81 -14.64 4.03 14.16
CA LEU A 81 -14.48 2.82 14.97
C LEU A 81 -15.03 3.00 16.39
N LYS A 82 -14.80 4.15 17.04
CA LYS A 82 -15.37 4.46 18.37
C LYS A 82 -16.88 4.43 18.39
N ALA A 83 -17.55 4.78 17.29
CA ALA A 83 -18.99 4.70 17.11
C ALA A 83 -19.49 3.34 16.58
N GLY A 84 -18.61 2.39 16.28
CA GLY A 84 -18.94 1.12 15.64
C GLY A 84 -19.35 1.27 14.16
N ILE A 85 -18.93 2.37 13.52
CA ILE A 85 -19.09 2.64 12.09
C ILE A 85 -17.87 2.11 11.35
N VAL A 86 -18.08 1.61 10.14
CA VAL A 86 -17.03 1.01 9.30
C VAL A 86 -16.44 2.07 8.36
N PRO A 87 -15.27 2.68 8.66
CA PRO A 87 -14.63 3.60 7.73
C PRO A 87 -14.12 2.87 6.48
N ILE A 88 -14.20 3.56 5.34
CA ILE A 88 -13.70 3.10 4.04
C ILE A 88 -12.82 4.20 3.45
N PRO A 89 -11.52 4.25 3.80
CA PRO A 89 -10.60 5.13 3.11
C PRO A 89 -10.39 4.67 1.67
N VAL A 90 -10.53 5.61 0.74
CA VAL A 90 -10.45 5.35 -0.70
C VAL A 90 -9.32 6.14 -1.34
N ASN A 91 -8.80 5.59 -2.44
CA ASN A 91 -7.74 6.23 -3.20
C ASN A 91 -8.18 7.57 -3.77
N THR A 92 -7.44 8.63 -3.46
CA THR A 92 -7.75 10.02 -3.83
C THR A 92 -7.42 10.37 -5.27
N LEU A 93 -6.82 9.44 -6.02
CA LEU A 93 -6.39 9.62 -7.40
C LEU A 93 -7.26 8.85 -8.42
N LEU A 94 -8.44 8.37 -7.99
CA LEU A 94 -9.36 7.67 -8.89
C LEU A 94 -10.17 8.66 -9.73
N ALA A 95 -10.64 8.18 -10.88
CA ALA A 95 -11.57 8.92 -11.74
C ALA A 95 -13.00 8.87 -11.18
N ALA A 96 -13.80 9.89 -11.48
CA ALA A 96 -15.19 10.02 -11.01
C ALA A 96 -16.07 8.76 -11.22
N PRO A 97 -16.03 8.06 -12.37
CA PRO A 97 -16.82 6.83 -12.56
C PRO A 97 -16.44 5.71 -11.58
N VAL A 98 -15.18 5.65 -11.15
CA VAL A 98 -14.72 4.66 -10.17
C VAL A 98 -15.25 5.00 -8.77
N TYR A 99 -15.31 6.30 -8.42
CA TYR A 99 -15.95 6.72 -7.17
C TYR A 99 -17.45 6.41 -7.15
N ASP A 100 -18.17 6.61 -8.26
CA ASP A 100 -19.60 6.23 -8.37
C ASP A 100 -19.79 4.73 -8.09
N LEU A 101 -18.98 3.88 -8.73
CA LEU A 101 -19.01 2.43 -8.49
C LEU A 101 -18.77 2.07 -7.02
N ILE A 102 -17.77 2.67 -6.39
CA ILE A 102 -17.44 2.42 -4.97
C ILE A 102 -18.57 2.91 -4.06
N LEU A 103 -19.13 4.10 -4.31
CA LEU A 103 -20.22 4.66 -3.50
C LEU A 103 -21.46 3.76 -3.55
N ARG A 104 -21.83 3.29 -4.75
CA ARG A 104 -22.98 2.38 -4.94
C ARG A 104 -22.73 0.99 -4.36
N ASP A 105 -21.54 0.43 -4.53
CA ASP A 105 -21.22 -0.91 -4.01
C ASP A 105 -21.13 -0.93 -2.48
N SER A 106 -20.44 0.05 -1.90
CA SER A 106 -20.24 0.15 -0.44
C SER A 106 -21.51 0.51 0.32
N ARG A 107 -22.46 1.17 -0.34
CA ARG A 107 -23.69 1.69 0.26
C ARG A 107 -23.35 2.56 1.47
N ALA A 108 -22.35 3.43 1.33
CA ALA A 108 -21.93 4.32 2.41
C ALA A 108 -23.07 5.25 2.82
N ALA A 109 -23.25 5.42 4.13
CA ALA A 109 -24.29 6.29 4.69
C ALA A 109 -23.80 7.74 4.86
N ILE A 110 -22.49 7.93 4.94
CA ILE A 110 -21.85 9.24 5.06
C ILE A 110 -20.56 9.29 4.24
N LEU A 111 -20.27 10.45 3.66
CA LEU A 111 -19.04 10.73 2.93
C LEU A 111 -18.28 11.85 3.65
N PHE A 112 -17.02 11.59 3.99
CA PHE A 112 -16.05 12.62 4.34
C PHE A 112 -15.14 12.88 3.16
N VAL A 113 -14.97 14.15 2.77
CA VAL A 113 -14.19 14.54 1.60
C VAL A 113 -13.35 15.78 1.87
N SER A 114 -12.07 15.76 1.52
CA SER A 114 -11.23 16.97 1.51
C SER A 114 -11.72 17.93 0.41
N ALA A 115 -11.80 19.23 0.69
CA ALA A 115 -12.37 20.22 -0.24
C ALA A 115 -11.77 20.19 -1.64
N GLU A 116 -10.46 19.92 -1.74
CA GLU A 116 -9.71 19.79 -2.99
C GLU A 116 -10.22 18.65 -3.89
N LEU A 117 -10.89 17.65 -3.30
CA LEU A 117 -11.41 16.46 -3.99
C LEU A 117 -12.93 16.53 -4.21
N ALA A 118 -13.62 17.49 -3.60
CA ALA A 118 -15.08 17.59 -3.63
C ALA A 118 -15.61 17.69 -5.08
N GLY A 119 -14.97 18.50 -5.93
CA GLY A 119 -15.40 18.68 -7.32
C GLY A 119 -15.40 17.40 -8.16
N VAL A 120 -14.57 16.41 -7.81
CA VAL A 120 -14.48 15.14 -8.54
C VAL A 120 -15.53 14.13 -8.09
N VAL A 121 -15.88 14.12 -6.79
CA VAL A 121 -16.74 13.08 -6.21
C VAL A 121 -18.20 13.51 -6.05
N LEU A 122 -18.48 14.81 -5.85
CA LEU A 122 -19.86 15.27 -5.62
C LEU A 122 -20.82 14.93 -6.77
N PRO A 123 -20.42 14.98 -8.06
CA PRO A 123 -21.28 14.49 -9.14
C PRO A 123 -21.63 13.00 -9.03
N ALA A 124 -20.71 12.18 -8.51
CA ALA A 124 -20.90 10.74 -8.29
C ALA A 124 -21.68 10.42 -7.00
N ALA A 125 -21.83 11.38 -6.09
CA ALA A 125 -22.57 11.20 -4.83
C ALA A 125 -24.09 11.26 -5.01
N ALA A 126 -24.58 11.83 -6.12
CA ALA A 126 -26.01 11.98 -6.39
C ALA A 126 -26.72 10.62 -6.55
N GLY A 127 -27.85 10.45 -5.86
CA GLY A 127 -28.67 9.23 -5.96
C GLY A 127 -28.00 7.98 -5.36
N THR A 128 -27.12 8.17 -4.38
CA THR A 128 -26.50 7.10 -3.57
C THR A 128 -27.20 6.97 -2.22
N ASP A 129 -26.76 6.02 -1.39
CA ASP A 129 -27.29 5.80 -0.02
C ASP A 129 -26.81 6.84 1.02
N LEU A 130 -26.07 7.87 0.57
CA LEU A 130 -25.53 8.92 1.43
C LEU A 130 -26.66 9.75 2.05
N ARG A 131 -26.64 9.84 3.38
CA ARG A 131 -27.50 10.75 4.15
C ARG A 131 -26.82 12.08 4.45
N GLN A 132 -25.49 12.08 4.45
CA GLN A 132 -24.71 13.27 4.75
C GLN A 132 -23.38 13.28 4.00
N ILE A 133 -22.94 14.47 3.59
CA ILE A 133 -21.63 14.73 2.99
C ILE A 133 -20.95 15.82 3.82
N VAL A 134 -19.77 15.50 4.34
CA VAL A 134 -18.97 16.36 5.20
C VAL A 134 -17.70 16.76 4.47
N VAL A 135 -17.48 18.06 4.30
CA VAL A 135 -16.33 18.63 3.59
C VAL A 135 -15.29 19.15 4.58
N ILE A 136 -14.04 18.76 4.38
CA ILE A 136 -12.91 19.10 5.24
C ILE A 136 -12.11 20.23 4.59
N GLY A 137 -12.02 21.36 5.28
CA GLY A 137 -11.38 22.59 4.79
C GLY A 137 -12.27 23.37 3.83
N GLY A 138 -11.96 24.66 3.66
CA GLY A 138 -12.68 25.56 2.75
C GLY A 138 -14.15 25.80 3.13
N GLU A 139 -14.87 26.49 2.24
CA GLU A 139 -16.32 26.65 2.36
C GLU A 139 -17.04 25.39 1.85
N ALA A 140 -18.00 24.89 2.64
CA ALA A 140 -18.79 23.73 2.27
C ALA A 140 -19.73 24.06 1.08
N PRO A 141 -19.68 23.31 -0.03
CA PRO A 141 -20.62 23.46 -1.13
C PRO A 141 -22.09 23.31 -0.70
N ALA A 142 -23.01 23.91 -1.45
CA ALA A 142 -24.44 23.79 -1.19
C ALA A 142 -24.90 22.32 -1.12
N GLY A 143 -25.71 22.00 -0.10
CA GLY A 143 -26.17 20.62 0.14
C GLY A 143 -25.16 19.73 0.87
N THR A 144 -24.03 20.28 1.31
CA THR A 144 -23.03 19.60 2.16
C THR A 144 -22.86 20.34 3.49
N MET A 145 -22.07 19.78 4.40
CA MET A 145 -21.76 20.36 5.71
C MET A 145 -20.24 20.48 5.88
N SER A 146 -19.76 21.55 6.53
CA SER A 146 -18.33 21.65 6.88
C SER A 146 -17.97 20.67 8.00
N TYR A 147 -16.71 20.24 8.09
CA TYR A 147 -16.25 19.38 9.18
C TYR A 147 -16.37 20.06 10.56
N ASP A 148 -16.15 21.37 10.62
CA ASP A 148 -16.30 22.14 11.86
C ASP A 148 -17.77 22.19 12.32
N ASP A 149 -18.71 22.41 11.40
CA ASP A 149 -20.15 22.38 11.70
C ASP A 149 -20.62 20.97 12.09
N PHE A 150 -20.05 19.94 11.46
CA PHE A 150 -20.34 18.55 11.82
C PHE A 150 -19.96 18.26 13.28
N LEU A 151 -18.80 18.75 13.71
CA LEU A 151 -18.32 18.63 15.09
C LEU A 151 -18.92 19.65 16.06
N ALA A 152 -19.69 20.63 15.57
CA ALA A 152 -20.29 21.65 16.41
C ALA A 152 -21.30 21.02 17.38
N GLY A 153 -21.13 21.31 18.68
CA GLY A 153 -21.94 20.76 19.76
C GLY A 153 -21.64 19.30 20.12
N ALA A 154 -20.77 18.61 19.36
CA ALA A 154 -20.41 17.23 19.64
C ALA A 154 -19.47 17.14 20.85
N ARG A 155 -19.72 16.17 21.75
CA ARG A 155 -18.91 15.92 22.96
C ARG A 155 -18.11 14.62 22.80
N PRO A 156 -16.93 14.49 23.45
CA PRO A 156 -16.18 13.25 23.40
C PRO A 156 -17.01 12.06 23.92
N ALA A 157 -17.39 11.14 23.02
CA ALA A 157 -18.06 9.89 23.39
C ALA A 157 -17.06 8.78 23.72
N ALA A 158 -17.47 7.87 24.59
CA ALA A 158 -16.71 6.66 24.90
C ALA A 158 -16.77 5.65 23.74
N THR A 159 -15.71 4.86 23.59
CA THR A 159 -15.59 3.81 22.59
C THR A 159 -16.63 2.71 22.83
N VAL A 160 -17.46 2.41 21.83
CA VAL A 160 -18.45 1.32 21.93
C VAL A 160 -17.77 -0.04 22.10
N THR A 161 -18.45 -0.96 22.77
CA THR A 161 -18.00 -2.34 22.88
C THR A 161 -18.16 -3.07 21.55
N ALA A 162 -17.08 -3.69 21.08
CA ALA A 162 -17.05 -4.57 19.91
C ALA A 162 -16.21 -5.82 20.21
N SER A 163 -16.53 -6.93 19.55
CA SER A 163 -15.63 -8.07 19.44
C SER A 163 -14.42 -7.71 18.57
N GLU A 164 -13.28 -8.36 18.81
CA GLU A 164 -12.10 -8.18 17.95
C GLU A 164 -12.30 -8.76 16.54
N ASP A 165 -13.28 -9.67 16.40
CA ASP A 165 -13.71 -10.29 15.14
C ASP A 165 -14.77 -9.48 14.37
N GLU A 166 -15.33 -8.42 14.96
CA GLU A 166 -16.25 -7.53 14.24
C GLU A 166 -15.52 -6.80 13.10
N THR A 167 -16.22 -6.57 11.98
CA THR A 167 -15.68 -5.77 10.87
C THR A 167 -15.36 -4.36 11.34
N ALA A 168 -14.11 -3.96 11.23
CA ALA A 168 -13.62 -2.65 11.61
C ALA A 168 -13.66 -1.66 10.44
N PHE A 169 -13.03 -1.98 9.32
CA PHE A 169 -12.87 -1.06 8.19
C PHE A 169 -12.72 -1.82 6.89
N TRP A 170 -12.94 -1.15 5.76
CA TRP A 170 -12.69 -1.74 4.45
C TRP A 170 -11.59 -1.00 3.70
N LEU A 171 -10.94 -1.71 2.78
CA LEU A 171 -10.05 -1.15 1.78
C LEU A 171 -10.48 -1.64 0.40
N TYR A 172 -10.65 -0.72 -0.55
CA TYR A 172 -10.91 -1.11 -1.92
C TYR A 172 -9.59 -1.45 -2.63
N SER A 173 -9.47 -2.69 -3.14
CA SER A 173 -8.35 -3.12 -3.97
C SER A 173 -8.70 -3.13 -5.45
N SER A 174 -7.72 -2.86 -6.32
CA SER A 174 -7.91 -3.03 -7.77
C SER A 174 -7.98 -4.51 -8.09
N GLY A 175 -9.09 -4.97 -8.68
CA GLY A 175 -9.18 -6.34 -9.16
C GLY A 175 -8.35 -6.59 -10.41
N SER A 176 -7.95 -7.85 -10.62
CA SER A 176 -7.37 -8.32 -11.89
C SER A 176 -8.27 -8.06 -13.09
N THR A 177 -9.59 -7.95 -12.86
CA THR A 177 -10.61 -7.58 -13.85
C THR A 177 -10.84 -6.07 -14.00
N GLY A 178 -10.04 -5.23 -13.32
CA GLY A 178 -10.16 -3.77 -13.33
C GLY A 178 -11.21 -3.18 -12.38
N GLN A 179 -12.16 -4.00 -11.88
CA GLN A 179 -13.20 -3.54 -10.96
C GLN A 179 -12.71 -3.49 -9.50
N PRO A 180 -12.97 -2.40 -8.74
CA PRO A 180 -12.63 -2.32 -7.32
C PRO A 180 -13.32 -3.41 -6.48
N LYS A 181 -12.65 -3.88 -5.43
CA LYS A 181 -13.18 -4.89 -4.49
C LYS A 181 -13.08 -4.41 -3.06
N GLY A 182 -14.20 -4.33 -2.33
CA GLY A 182 -14.19 -3.98 -0.91
C GLY A 182 -13.65 -5.13 -0.07
N VAL A 183 -12.41 -5.03 0.40
CA VAL A 183 -11.76 -5.98 1.31
C VAL A 183 -12.14 -5.63 2.74
N ARG A 184 -12.76 -6.56 3.47
CA ARG A 184 -13.28 -6.32 4.82
C ARG A 184 -12.28 -6.79 5.88
N HIS A 185 -11.87 -5.91 6.79
CA HIS A 185 -10.95 -6.22 7.87
C HIS A 185 -11.62 -6.16 9.23
N VAL A 186 -11.23 -7.05 10.13
CA VAL A 186 -11.69 -7.10 11.51
C VAL A 186 -10.83 -6.21 12.43
N HIS A 187 -11.30 -5.90 13.64
CA HIS A 187 -10.58 -5.04 14.58
C HIS A 187 -9.20 -5.61 14.97
N ALA A 188 -9.11 -6.92 15.20
CA ALA A 188 -7.86 -7.59 15.59
C ALA A 188 -6.74 -7.43 14.55
N ALA A 189 -7.08 -7.28 13.26
CA ALA A 189 -6.11 -7.26 12.17
C ALA A 189 -5.10 -6.11 12.28
N LEU A 190 -5.55 -4.93 12.76
CA LEU A 190 -4.69 -3.75 12.95
C LEU A 190 -3.60 -4.02 13.99
N ARG A 191 -3.96 -4.71 15.08
CA ARG A 191 -2.99 -5.08 16.12
C ARG A 191 -2.10 -6.22 15.67
N ALA A 192 -2.63 -7.19 14.92
CA ALA A 192 -1.83 -8.29 14.38
C ALA A 192 -0.66 -7.78 13.52
N THR A 193 -0.88 -6.82 12.62
CA THR A 193 0.20 -6.25 11.79
C THR A 193 1.16 -5.37 12.58
N ALA A 194 0.68 -4.65 13.60
CA ALA A 194 1.51 -3.85 14.49
C ALA A 194 2.44 -4.73 15.35
N ASP A 195 1.91 -5.79 15.95
CA ASP A 195 2.67 -6.73 16.79
C ASP A 195 3.62 -7.61 15.95
N SER A 196 3.31 -7.84 14.67
CA SER A 196 4.16 -8.58 13.75
C SER A 196 5.21 -7.69 13.08
N TYR A 197 4.81 -6.89 12.10
CA TYR A 197 5.75 -6.15 11.26
C TYR A 197 6.28 -4.93 12.00
N GLY A 198 5.41 -4.14 12.61
CA GLY A 198 5.80 -2.94 13.37
C GLY A 198 6.79 -3.26 14.50
N ALA A 199 6.44 -4.19 15.38
CA ALA A 199 7.26 -4.51 16.54
C ALA A 199 8.44 -5.44 16.21
N GLN A 200 8.23 -6.53 15.46
CA GLN A 200 9.27 -7.57 15.30
C GLN A 200 10.15 -7.40 14.07
N ILE A 201 9.73 -6.63 13.06
CA ILE A 201 10.57 -6.31 11.89
C ILE A 201 11.18 -4.92 12.01
N LEU A 202 10.35 -3.89 12.26
CA LEU A 202 10.86 -2.52 12.39
C LEU A 202 11.51 -2.25 13.74
N GLY A 203 11.10 -2.97 14.79
CA GLY A 203 11.57 -2.68 16.15
C GLY A 203 11.14 -1.29 16.62
N ILE A 204 9.97 -0.83 16.17
CA ILE A 204 9.52 0.53 16.40
C ILE A 204 9.38 0.85 17.89
N THR A 205 9.80 2.05 18.27
CA THR A 205 9.76 2.59 19.63
C THR A 205 8.97 3.90 19.69
N ALA A 206 8.70 4.41 20.88
CA ALA A 206 7.99 5.67 21.04
C ALA A 206 8.81 6.87 20.54
N GLU A 207 10.14 6.71 20.47
CA GLU A 207 11.12 7.72 20.09
C GLU A 207 11.20 7.89 18.57
N ASP A 208 10.62 6.96 17.82
CA ASP A 208 10.62 6.99 16.38
C ASP A 208 9.71 8.06 15.80
N ARG A 209 10.15 8.59 14.67
CA ARG A 209 9.37 9.44 13.79
C ARG A 209 9.30 8.79 12.42
N ILE A 210 8.10 8.48 11.98
CA ILE A 210 7.88 7.74 10.75
C ILE A 210 7.35 8.68 9.69
N PHE A 211 7.94 8.62 8.51
CA PHE A 211 7.37 9.24 7.33
C PHE A 211 7.05 8.17 6.28
N SER A 212 5.77 8.09 5.89
CA SER A 212 5.31 7.22 4.81
C SER A 212 4.99 8.04 3.58
N ALA A 213 5.66 7.77 2.47
CA ALA A 213 5.28 8.32 1.17
C ALA A 213 4.01 7.65 0.63
N ALA A 214 3.77 6.38 1.01
CA ALA A 214 2.55 5.66 0.71
C ALA A 214 1.37 6.21 1.53
N LYS A 215 0.24 6.44 0.86
CA LYS A 215 -0.94 7.12 1.42
C LYS A 215 -1.74 6.26 2.39
N LEU A 216 -2.43 6.89 3.33
CA LEU A 216 -3.18 6.22 4.40
C LEU A 216 -4.35 5.35 3.88
N PHE A 217 -4.87 5.63 2.68
CA PHE A 217 -5.89 4.79 2.05
C PHE A 217 -5.36 3.47 1.46
N PHE A 218 -4.04 3.25 1.46
CA PHE A 218 -3.47 1.94 1.17
C PHE A 218 -3.17 1.18 2.45
N ALA A 219 -3.43 -0.13 2.44
CA ALA A 219 -3.03 -1.08 3.49
C ALA A 219 -1.59 -0.82 4.01
N TYR A 220 -0.63 -0.70 3.09
CA TYR A 220 0.77 -0.38 3.38
C TYR A 220 0.93 0.96 4.12
N GLY A 221 0.34 2.05 3.60
CA GLY A 221 0.43 3.38 4.21
C GLY A 221 -0.35 3.49 5.54
N LEU A 222 -1.48 2.80 5.67
CA LEU A 222 -2.28 2.72 6.91
C LEU A 222 -1.48 2.09 8.06
N GLY A 223 -0.69 1.05 7.75
CA GLY A 223 0.29 0.49 8.69
C GLY A 223 1.34 1.52 9.11
N ASN A 224 2.09 2.00 8.11
CA ASN A 224 3.27 2.82 8.28
C ASN A 224 2.99 4.18 8.95
N GLY A 225 1.96 4.87 8.46
CA GLY A 225 1.65 6.25 8.82
C GLY A 225 0.60 6.37 9.92
N MET A 226 0.07 5.26 10.45
CA MET A 226 -0.99 5.31 11.47
C MET A 226 -0.83 4.22 12.53
N THR A 227 -1.11 2.95 12.22
CA THR A 227 -1.23 1.93 13.28
C THR A 227 0.09 1.58 13.94
N PHE A 228 1.20 1.48 13.20
CA PHE A 228 2.51 1.17 13.78
C PHE A 228 3.03 2.25 14.74
N PRO A 229 3.06 3.55 14.38
CA PRO A 229 3.47 4.59 15.32
C PRO A 229 2.57 4.63 16.56
N MET A 230 1.25 4.50 16.36
CA MET A 230 0.28 4.45 17.46
C MET A 230 0.42 3.20 18.33
N ALA A 231 0.96 2.10 17.80
CA ALA A 231 1.22 0.89 18.58
C ALA A 231 2.20 1.14 19.75
N VAL A 232 3.09 2.14 19.60
CA VAL A 232 4.17 2.41 20.56
C VAL A 232 4.22 3.86 21.05
N GLY A 233 3.34 4.74 20.58
CA GLY A 233 3.30 6.14 21.01
C GLY A 233 4.32 7.02 20.27
N ALA A 234 4.74 6.59 19.08
CA ALA A 234 5.62 7.31 18.17
C ALA A 234 4.87 8.44 17.43
N THR A 235 5.61 9.22 16.64
CA THR A 235 5.06 10.28 15.80
C THR A 235 5.02 9.87 14.33
N ALA A 236 3.86 10.01 13.69
CA ALA A 236 3.70 9.90 12.24
C ALA A 236 3.72 11.27 11.56
N VAL A 237 4.47 11.38 10.48
CA VAL A 237 4.52 12.56 9.60
C VAL A 237 3.54 12.36 8.45
N LEU A 238 2.56 13.26 8.34
CA LEU A 238 1.51 13.26 7.33
C LEU A 238 1.86 14.22 6.18
N TYR A 239 1.67 13.76 4.95
CA TYR A 239 1.88 14.58 3.77
C TYR A 239 0.76 14.39 2.75
N ASN A 240 -0.07 15.42 2.59
CA ASN A 240 -1.22 15.41 1.68
C ASN A 240 -0.85 15.63 0.19
N GLY A 241 0.37 16.06 -0.11
CA GLY A 241 0.81 16.32 -1.48
C GLY A 241 1.28 15.08 -2.25
N ARG A 242 1.59 15.26 -3.54
CA ARG A 242 2.18 14.21 -4.37
C ARG A 242 3.64 13.99 -3.96
N PRO A 243 4.08 12.75 -3.65
CA PRO A 243 5.48 12.48 -3.35
C PRO A 243 6.32 12.68 -4.62
N THR A 244 7.18 13.69 -4.59
CA THR A 244 8.19 14.00 -5.63
C THR A 244 9.58 13.99 -5.00
N PRO A 245 10.67 13.81 -5.76
CA PRO A 245 12.00 13.86 -5.19
C PRO A 245 12.29 15.14 -4.37
N ASP A 246 11.86 16.31 -4.86
CA ASP A 246 12.03 17.58 -4.15
C ASP A 246 11.24 17.63 -2.83
N SER A 247 9.94 17.28 -2.87
CA SER A 247 9.09 17.33 -1.68
C SER A 247 9.53 16.33 -0.62
N ILE A 248 9.90 15.12 -1.03
CA ILE A 248 10.43 14.10 -0.11
C ILE A 248 11.77 14.55 0.47
N SER A 249 12.68 15.11 -0.35
CA SER A 249 13.96 15.62 0.14
C SER A 249 13.78 16.72 1.17
N GLN A 250 12.84 17.64 0.93
CA GLN A 250 12.48 18.69 1.86
C GLN A 250 11.93 18.12 3.17
N ILE A 251 11.00 17.15 3.10
CA ILE A 251 10.40 16.53 4.29
C ILE A 251 11.43 15.76 5.11
N LEU A 252 12.32 15.00 4.46
CA LEU A 252 13.42 14.32 5.15
C LEU A 252 14.30 15.33 5.90
N ALA A 253 14.63 16.45 5.26
CA ALA A 253 15.44 17.51 5.87
C ALA A 253 14.72 18.24 7.01
N THR A 254 13.41 18.50 6.91
CA THR A 254 12.69 19.32 7.90
C THR A 254 12.10 18.50 9.03
N GLU A 255 11.52 17.34 8.71
CA GLU A 255 10.83 16.50 9.68
C GLU A 255 11.75 15.44 10.29
N GLN A 256 12.96 15.20 9.75
CA GLN A 256 13.99 14.32 10.33
C GLN A 256 13.42 12.94 10.81
N PRO A 257 12.74 12.17 9.95
CA PRO A 257 12.23 10.86 10.34
C PRO A 257 13.38 9.88 10.65
N THR A 258 13.11 8.92 11.53
CA THR A 258 13.99 7.76 11.80
C THR A 258 13.62 6.56 10.93
N ILE A 259 12.37 6.48 10.47
CA ILE A 259 11.88 5.44 9.58
C ILE A 259 11.25 6.09 8.34
N PHE A 260 11.73 5.70 7.15
CA PHE A 260 11.16 6.15 5.88
C PHE A 260 10.53 4.98 5.12
N CYS A 261 9.27 5.15 4.72
CA CYS A 261 8.51 4.12 4.01
C CYS A 261 8.25 4.58 2.58
N GLY A 262 8.99 3.99 1.64
CA GLY A 262 8.91 4.30 0.21
C GLY A 262 8.35 3.13 -0.60
N VAL A 263 8.39 3.31 -1.92
CA VAL A 263 8.16 2.29 -2.94
C VAL A 263 9.36 2.28 -3.90
N PRO A 264 9.66 1.17 -4.61
CA PRO A 264 10.85 1.07 -5.45
C PRO A 264 11.03 2.22 -6.44
N THR A 265 9.97 2.62 -7.14
CA THR A 265 9.99 3.74 -8.10
C THR A 265 10.43 5.05 -7.44
N LEU A 266 9.98 5.31 -6.21
CA LEU A 266 10.34 6.53 -5.48
C LEU A 266 11.80 6.49 -5.04
N TYR A 267 12.29 5.35 -4.56
CA TYR A 267 13.71 5.17 -4.24
C TYR A 267 14.60 5.43 -5.45
N ALA A 268 14.24 4.87 -6.61
CA ALA A 268 14.98 5.12 -7.86
C ALA A 268 14.97 6.61 -8.25
N ALA A 269 13.82 7.28 -8.18
CA ALA A 269 13.69 8.70 -8.49
C ALA A 269 14.50 9.60 -7.54
N LEU A 270 14.53 9.28 -6.24
CA LEU A 270 15.33 9.99 -5.25
C LEU A 270 16.82 9.82 -5.50
N ILE A 271 17.27 8.60 -5.79
CA ILE A 271 18.67 8.33 -6.12
C ILE A 271 19.09 9.15 -7.33
N HIS A 272 18.30 9.11 -8.41
CA HIS A 272 18.60 9.88 -9.61
C HIS A 272 18.65 11.39 -9.35
N HIS A 273 17.69 11.92 -8.58
CA HIS A 273 17.65 13.32 -8.22
C HIS A 273 18.89 13.75 -7.42
N TRP A 274 19.29 12.98 -6.41
CA TRP A 274 20.46 13.30 -5.58
C TRP A 274 21.79 13.13 -6.30
N ASP A 275 21.87 12.25 -7.31
CA ASP A 275 23.03 12.19 -8.21
C ASP A 275 23.21 13.51 -8.97
N GLY A 276 22.11 14.14 -9.38
CA GLY A 276 22.12 15.42 -10.09
C GLY A 276 22.41 16.63 -9.19
N THR A 277 21.96 16.61 -7.93
CA THR A 277 22.10 17.74 -6.99
C THR A 277 23.33 17.67 -6.09
N GLY A 278 24.08 16.56 -6.13
CA GLY A 278 25.36 16.41 -5.42
C GLY A 278 25.25 15.90 -3.98
N GLY A 279 24.08 15.45 -3.54
CA GLY A 279 23.89 14.87 -2.21
C GLY A 279 22.43 14.61 -1.82
N HIS A 280 22.24 13.76 -0.81
CA HIS A 280 20.94 13.53 -0.17
C HIS A 280 20.79 14.46 1.05
N PRO A 281 19.55 14.78 1.50
CA PRO A 281 19.34 15.57 2.72
C PRO A 281 19.82 14.80 3.96
N ALA A 282 20.26 15.53 4.99
CA ALA A 282 20.55 14.92 6.28
C ALA A 282 19.24 14.51 6.97
N ALA A 283 19.10 13.23 7.33
CA ALA A 283 18.04 12.73 8.21
C ALA A 283 18.54 11.49 8.97
N PRO A 284 18.10 11.25 10.22
CA PRO A 284 18.59 10.17 11.07
C PRO A 284 17.90 8.84 10.74
N LEU A 285 17.78 8.50 9.45
CA LEU A 285 17.16 7.25 9.03
C LEU A 285 17.93 6.08 9.66
N ALA A 286 17.21 5.24 10.38
CA ALA A 286 17.71 3.99 10.94
C ALA A 286 17.19 2.78 10.16
N THR A 287 16.04 2.91 9.50
CA THR A 287 15.43 1.84 8.70
C THR A 287 14.60 2.44 7.58
N CYS A 288 14.72 1.84 6.38
CA CYS A 288 13.87 2.16 5.23
C CYS A 288 13.07 0.91 4.87
N ILE A 289 11.82 1.08 4.42
CA ILE A 289 10.99 -0.05 3.96
C ILE A 289 10.42 0.20 2.58
N SER A 290 10.28 -0.89 1.83
CA SER A 290 9.72 -0.90 0.47
C SER A 290 8.71 -2.03 0.34
N ALA A 291 7.59 -1.73 -0.32
CA ALA A 291 6.60 -2.71 -0.72
C ALA A 291 5.75 -2.19 -1.89
N GLY A 292 4.85 -3.03 -2.39
CA GLY A 292 3.90 -2.71 -3.46
C GLY A 292 4.40 -3.03 -4.87
N GLU A 293 5.72 -3.02 -5.05
CA GLU A 293 6.43 -3.48 -6.23
C GLU A 293 7.71 -4.20 -5.77
N ALA A 294 8.27 -5.07 -6.61
CA ALA A 294 9.52 -5.73 -6.27
C ALA A 294 10.70 -4.77 -6.48
N LEU A 295 11.56 -4.65 -5.46
CA LEU A 295 12.69 -3.74 -5.47
C LEU A 295 13.83 -4.28 -6.38
N PRO A 296 14.24 -3.54 -7.41
CA PRO A 296 15.43 -3.90 -8.17
C PRO A 296 16.67 -3.93 -7.27
N GLU A 297 17.49 -4.98 -7.41
CA GLU A 297 18.68 -5.18 -6.58
C GLU A 297 19.62 -3.96 -6.60
N GLU A 298 19.85 -3.40 -7.79
CA GLU A 298 20.72 -2.25 -8.00
C GLU A 298 20.23 -0.98 -7.27
N ILE A 299 18.91 -0.79 -7.15
CA ILE A 299 18.33 0.35 -6.43
C ILE A 299 18.61 0.21 -4.93
N GLY A 300 18.44 -0.99 -4.37
CA GLY A 300 18.76 -1.27 -2.98
C GLY A 300 20.24 -1.06 -2.65
N LEU A 301 21.13 -1.58 -3.50
CA LEU A 301 22.58 -1.41 -3.35
C LEU A 301 23.01 0.06 -3.42
N LYS A 302 22.49 0.83 -4.39
CA LYS A 302 22.78 2.27 -4.51
C LYS A 302 22.27 3.08 -3.33
N TRP A 303 21.08 2.74 -2.82
CA TRP A 303 20.54 3.37 -1.62
C TRP A 303 21.45 3.11 -0.41
N HIS A 304 21.82 1.85 -0.18
CA HIS A 304 22.72 1.48 0.92
C HIS A 304 24.09 2.16 0.80
N GLN A 305 24.69 2.17 -0.39
CA GLN A 305 25.97 2.85 -0.63
C GLN A 305 25.90 4.35 -0.33
N ARG A 306 24.75 4.98 -0.62
CA ARG A 306 24.53 6.41 -0.42
C ARG A 306 24.26 6.77 1.04
N TRP A 307 23.34 6.07 1.68
CA TRP A 307 22.82 6.44 3.00
C TRP A 307 23.45 5.64 4.15
N GLY A 308 23.97 4.44 3.86
CA GLY A 308 24.42 3.47 4.88
C GLY A 308 23.27 2.79 5.62
N VAL A 309 22.05 2.85 5.07
CA VAL A 309 20.82 2.28 5.66
C VAL A 309 20.20 1.35 4.66
N ASP A 310 19.79 0.17 5.12
CA ASP A 310 19.11 -0.81 4.26
C ASP A 310 17.66 -0.45 3.98
N ILE A 311 17.21 -0.87 2.79
CA ILE A 311 15.79 -0.96 2.46
C ILE A 311 15.33 -2.39 2.75
N LEU A 312 14.41 -2.54 3.69
CA LEU A 312 13.72 -3.81 3.94
C LEU A 312 12.61 -3.96 2.89
N ASP A 313 12.97 -4.57 1.75
CA ASP A 313 11.99 -4.93 0.74
C ASP A 313 11.12 -6.08 1.22
N GLY A 314 9.82 -6.01 0.93
CA GLY A 314 8.87 -7.04 1.30
C GLY A 314 7.60 -7.00 0.45
N VAL A 315 6.81 -8.06 0.58
CA VAL A 315 5.50 -8.17 -0.06
C VAL A 315 4.40 -8.23 0.99
N GLY A 316 3.35 -7.49 0.69
CA GLY A 316 2.09 -7.48 1.39
C GLY A 316 0.94 -7.42 0.39
N SER A 317 -0.27 -7.52 0.90
CA SER A 317 -1.48 -7.35 0.09
C SER A 317 -2.54 -6.60 0.89
N THR A 318 -3.54 -6.07 0.21
CA THR A 318 -4.72 -5.54 0.90
C THR A 318 -5.38 -6.65 1.70
N GLU A 319 -5.48 -7.86 1.15
CA GLU A 319 -6.10 -9.03 1.78
C GLU A 319 -5.41 -9.50 3.07
N MET A 320 -4.12 -9.17 3.26
CA MET A 320 -3.37 -9.45 4.48
C MET A 320 -3.06 -8.19 5.30
N LEU A 321 -3.69 -7.06 4.94
CA LEU A 321 -3.57 -5.74 5.53
C LEU A 321 -2.18 -5.06 5.47
N HIS A 322 -1.09 -5.82 5.51
CA HIS A 322 0.27 -5.29 5.43
C HIS A 322 1.26 -6.36 4.91
N ILE A 323 2.56 -6.16 5.15
CA ILE A 323 3.67 -7.00 4.74
C ILE A 323 3.72 -8.27 5.59
N PHE A 324 3.78 -9.42 4.93
CA PHE A 324 3.85 -10.76 5.56
C PHE A 324 5.12 -11.53 5.17
N LEU A 325 5.90 -11.02 4.22
CA LEU A 325 7.18 -11.57 3.76
C LEU A 325 8.14 -10.39 3.55
N SER A 326 9.29 -10.38 4.22
CA SER A 326 10.20 -9.24 4.16
C SER A 326 11.66 -9.62 4.40
N ASN A 327 12.57 -8.81 3.86
CA ASN A 327 13.94 -8.73 4.36
C ASN A 327 13.95 -8.19 5.79
N ARG A 328 15.04 -8.48 6.52
CA ARG A 328 15.20 -8.07 7.91
C ARG A 328 16.53 -7.35 8.09
N ARG A 329 16.56 -6.41 9.03
CA ARG A 329 17.78 -5.65 9.36
C ARG A 329 18.94 -6.60 9.67
N GLY A 330 20.08 -6.37 9.03
CA GLY A 330 21.28 -7.21 9.19
C GLY A 330 21.29 -8.50 8.37
N GLU A 331 20.19 -8.84 7.68
CA GLU A 331 20.04 -10.07 6.89
C GLU A 331 19.54 -9.80 5.46
N VAL A 332 19.63 -8.55 5.00
CA VAL A 332 19.13 -8.09 3.70
C VAL A 332 19.89 -8.76 2.57
N VAL A 333 19.15 -9.36 1.63
CA VAL A 333 19.68 -9.83 0.36
C VAL A 333 18.81 -9.23 -0.73
N TYR A 334 19.31 -8.16 -1.35
CA TYR A 334 18.63 -7.47 -2.43
C TYR A 334 18.35 -8.43 -3.60
N GLY A 335 17.22 -8.21 -4.29
CA GLY A 335 16.69 -9.16 -5.28
C GLY A 335 15.91 -10.35 -4.67
N THR A 336 15.77 -10.41 -3.34
CA THR A 336 14.85 -11.30 -2.65
C THR A 336 13.82 -10.50 -1.87
N SER A 337 12.66 -11.09 -1.57
CA SER A 337 11.68 -10.53 -0.63
C SER A 337 11.92 -11.02 0.81
N GLY A 338 13.06 -11.68 1.08
CA GLY A 338 13.45 -12.16 2.39
C GLY A 338 12.67 -13.41 2.85
N THR A 339 12.21 -13.40 4.10
CA THR A 339 11.62 -14.55 4.81
C THR A 339 10.28 -14.19 5.47
N PRO A 340 9.44 -15.17 5.86
CA PRO A 340 8.15 -14.87 6.49
C PRO A 340 8.30 -13.91 7.68
N VAL A 341 7.42 -12.92 7.76
CA VAL A 341 7.33 -12.05 8.94
C VAL A 341 6.88 -12.91 10.14
N PRO A 342 7.44 -12.71 11.35
CA PRO A 342 6.99 -13.44 12.53
C PRO A 342 5.46 -13.38 12.70
N GLY A 343 4.84 -14.53 12.97
CA GLY A 343 3.38 -14.68 13.01
C GLY A 343 2.73 -15.10 11.69
N TYR A 344 3.49 -15.12 10.57
CA TYR A 344 3.02 -15.62 9.28
C TYR A 344 3.66 -16.95 8.90
N SER A 345 2.87 -17.83 8.29
CA SER A 345 3.34 -19.05 7.63
C SER A 345 3.16 -18.90 6.12
N LEU A 346 4.14 -19.35 5.34
CA LEU A 346 4.11 -19.29 3.87
C LEU A 346 4.27 -20.67 3.26
N ARG A 347 3.54 -20.92 2.16
CA ARG A 347 3.68 -22.12 1.32
C ARG A 347 3.76 -21.70 -0.14
N LEU A 348 4.53 -22.45 -0.92
CA LEU A 348 4.55 -22.34 -2.37
C LEU A 348 3.90 -23.58 -2.94
N VAL A 349 2.84 -23.44 -3.75
CA VAL A 349 2.10 -24.58 -4.29
C VAL A 349 2.08 -24.61 -5.81
N ASP A 350 2.01 -25.81 -6.39
CA ASP A 350 1.81 -26.03 -7.82
C ASP A 350 0.35 -25.84 -8.24
N GLU A 351 0.05 -26.10 -9.53
CA GLU A 351 -1.31 -26.01 -10.06
C GLU A 351 -2.29 -27.04 -9.44
N ALA A 352 -1.79 -28.11 -8.82
CA ALA A 352 -2.60 -29.11 -8.11
C ALA A 352 -2.77 -28.80 -6.61
N GLY A 353 -2.10 -27.76 -6.10
CA GLY A 353 -2.11 -27.37 -4.69
C GLY A 353 -1.10 -28.11 -3.82
N ALA A 354 -0.19 -28.90 -4.40
CA ALA A 354 0.89 -29.56 -3.68
C ALA A 354 2.06 -28.58 -3.44
N GLU A 355 2.73 -28.67 -2.30
CA GLU A 355 3.89 -27.81 -2.02
C GLU A 355 5.08 -28.14 -2.92
N VAL A 356 5.68 -27.10 -3.52
CA VAL A 356 6.85 -27.22 -4.39
C VAL A 356 8.15 -27.11 -3.60
N GLY A 357 9.21 -27.72 -4.13
CA GLY A 357 10.55 -27.74 -3.54
C GLY A 357 11.36 -26.46 -3.78
N VAL A 358 12.62 -26.51 -3.33
CA VAL A 358 13.60 -25.44 -3.56
C VAL A 358 13.87 -25.27 -5.05
N GLY A 359 13.93 -24.01 -5.52
CA GLY A 359 14.16 -23.66 -6.91
C GLY A 359 12.94 -23.79 -7.83
N GLU A 360 11.86 -24.43 -7.37
CA GLU A 360 10.64 -24.62 -8.14
C GLU A 360 9.70 -23.41 -7.99
N VAL A 361 9.00 -23.07 -9.08
CA VAL A 361 8.06 -21.94 -9.11
C VAL A 361 6.72 -22.39 -8.56
N GLY A 362 6.25 -21.76 -7.48
CA GLY A 362 4.93 -22.00 -6.89
C GLY A 362 4.15 -20.71 -6.65
N GLU A 363 2.82 -20.83 -6.55
CA GLU A 363 1.96 -19.76 -6.06
C GLU A 363 2.10 -19.63 -4.54
N LEU A 364 2.26 -18.39 -4.06
CA LEU A 364 2.41 -18.08 -2.66
C LEU A 364 1.04 -18.07 -1.95
N LEU A 365 0.94 -18.91 -0.93
CA LEU A 365 -0.13 -18.88 0.06
C LEU A 365 0.43 -18.38 1.38
N VAL A 366 -0.36 -17.59 2.10
CA VAL A 366 0.00 -17.02 3.39
C VAL A 366 -1.08 -17.28 4.41
N ARG A 367 -0.68 -17.66 5.63
CA ARG A 367 -1.54 -17.75 6.80
C ARG A 367 -1.05 -16.77 7.85
N GLY A 368 -1.95 -15.98 8.41
CA GLY A 368 -1.65 -15.04 9.51
C GLY A 368 -2.91 -14.32 10.01
N ALA A 369 -2.85 -13.80 11.23
CA ALA A 369 -4.00 -13.21 11.93
C ALA A 369 -4.54 -11.89 11.34
N SER A 370 -3.82 -11.30 10.37
CA SER A 370 -4.25 -10.08 9.69
C SER A 370 -5.11 -10.33 8.44
N ALA A 371 -5.38 -11.59 8.11
CA ALA A 371 -6.19 -11.96 6.94
C ALA A 371 -7.55 -11.27 6.99
N ALA A 372 -7.96 -10.71 5.85
CA ALA A 372 -9.28 -10.13 5.68
C ALA A 372 -10.37 -11.21 5.81
N GLU A 373 -11.57 -10.78 6.24
CA GLU A 373 -12.74 -11.64 6.37
C GLU A 373 -13.29 -12.08 5.00
N GLY A 374 -13.03 -11.27 3.97
CA GLY A 374 -13.42 -11.55 2.58
C GLY A 374 -13.77 -10.30 1.79
N TYR A 375 -14.33 -10.50 0.59
CA TYR A 375 -14.74 -9.42 -0.29
C TYR A 375 -16.25 -9.14 -0.19
N TRP A 376 -16.61 -7.88 -0.01
CA TRP A 376 -18.01 -7.42 -0.06
C TRP A 376 -18.64 -7.74 -1.42
N ASN A 377 -19.89 -8.24 -1.40
CA ASN A 377 -20.67 -8.63 -2.57
C ASN A 377 -19.97 -9.59 -3.57
N GLN A 378 -18.87 -10.26 -3.19
CA GLN A 378 -18.07 -11.10 -4.08
C GLN A 378 -17.76 -12.46 -3.43
N ARG A 379 -18.81 -13.17 -3.00
CA ARG A 379 -18.70 -14.47 -2.31
C ARG A 379 -17.91 -15.51 -3.10
N GLY A 380 -18.13 -15.60 -4.41
CA GLY A 380 -17.41 -16.54 -5.28
C GLY A 380 -15.89 -16.30 -5.24
N LYS A 381 -15.48 -15.04 -5.39
CA LYS A 381 -14.08 -14.64 -5.31
C LYS A 381 -13.48 -14.86 -3.93
N THR A 382 -14.25 -14.56 -2.88
CA THR A 382 -13.84 -14.79 -1.49
C THR A 382 -13.45 -16.25 -1.25
N ARG A 383 -14.26 -17.20 -1.72
CA ARG A 383 -13.99 -18.64 -1.54
C ARG A 383 -12.75 -19.16 -2.29
N VAL A 384 -12.31 -18.44 -3.33
CA VAL A 384 -11.10 -18.79 -4.10
C VAL A 384 -9.86 -18.14 -3.49
N THR A 385 -10.00 -16.93 -2.94
CA THR A 385 -8.87 -16.20 -2.35
C THR A 385 -8.57 -16.65 -0.92
N PHE A 386 -9.61 -16.89 -0.11
CA PHE A 386 -9.49 -17.23 1.32
C PHE A 386 -9.89 -18.70 1.52
N GLU A 387 -8.89 -19.57 1.58
CA GLU A 387 -8.99 -21.03 1.70
C GLU A 387 -8.77 -21.46 3.17
N GLY A 388 -9.81 -21.30 3.99
CA GLY A 388 -9.70 -21.54 5.44
C GLY A 388 -8.79 -20.49 6.08
N GLU A 389 -7.70 -20.94 6.70
CA GLU A 389 -6.70 -20.03 7.30
C GLU A 389 -5.67 -19.49 6.28
N TRP A 390 -5.68 -20.00 5.04
CA TRP A 390 -4.73 -19.62 4.01
C TRP A 390 -5.33 -18.62 3.02
N THR A 391 -4.54 -17.63 2.64
CA THR A 391 -4.89 -16.64 1.61
C THR A 391 -3.99 -16.84 0.41
N ARG A 392 -4.56 -17.06 -0.77
CA ARG A 392 -3.82 -17.01 -2.05
C ARG A 392 -3.45 -15.58 -2.36
N THR A 393 -2.16 -15.29 -2.48
CA THR A 393 -1.72 -13.92 -2.78
C THR A 393 -1.84 -13.61 -4.28
N GLY A 394 -1.80 -14.66 -5.12
CA GLY A 394 -1.69 -14.55 -6.58
C GLY A 394 -0.29 -14.12 -7.04
N ASP A 395 0.72 -14.19 -6.15
CA ASP A 395 2.12 -13.99 -6.49
C ASP A 395 2.81 -15.35 -6.67
N LYS A 396 3.76 -15.42 -7.59
CA LYS A 396 4.63 -16.57 -7.79
C LYS A 396 6.02 -16.30 -7.28
N TYR A 397 6.61 -17.30 -6.65
CA TYR A 397 7.94 -17.24 -6.06
C TYR A 397 8.70 -18.55 -6.30
N THR A 398 10.02 -18.47 -6.22
CA THR A 398 10.88 -19.63 -5.92
C THR A 398 11.47 -19.47 -4.53
N ARG A 399 11.80 -20.61 -3.90
CA ARG A 399 12.55 -20.64 -2.65
C ARG A 399 14.01 -20.98 -2.92
N ARG A 400 14.94 -20.25 -2.30
CA ARG A 400 16.38 -20.55 -2.30
C ARG A 400 16.73 -21.59 -1.22
N ASP A 401 17.93 -22.18 -1.31
CA ASP A 401 18.45 -23.10 -0.30
C ASP A 401 18.55 -22.47 1.10
N ASP A 402 18.80 -21.15 1.17
CA ASP A 402 18.85 -20.36 2.41
C ASP A 402 17.45 -19.98 2.95
N GLY A 403 16.39 -20.47 2.31
CA GLY A 403 14.99 -20.24 2.69
C GLY A 403 14.40 -18.90 2.21
N ARG A 404 15.20 -17.99 1.62
CA ARG A 404 14.71 -16.72 1.09
C ARG A 404 13.85 -16.92 -0.16
N LEU A 405 12.85 -16.07 -0.31
CA LEU A 405 11.92 -16.10 -1.43
C LEU A 405 12.30 -15.08 -2.50
N VAL A 406 12.32 -15.52 -3.76
CA VAL A 406 12.61 -14.68 -4.94
C VAL A 406 11.33 -14.50 -5.74
N TYR A 407 10.92 -13.24 -5.93
CA TYR A 407 9.69 -12.91 -6.65
C TYR A 407 9.80 -13.25 -8.14
N CYS A 408 8.82 -13.97 -8.66
CA CYS A 408 8.73 -14.32 -10.08
C CYS A 408 7.70 -13.48 -10.83
N GLY A 409 6.74 -12.85 -10.17
CA GLY A 409 5.65 -12.15 -10.86
C GLY A 409 4.28 -12.55 -10.34
N ARG A 410 3.23 -12.02 -10.98
CA ARG A 410 1.84 -12.37 -10.67
C ARG A 410 1.40 -13.61 -11.43
N THR A 411 0.55 -14.43 -10.83
CA THR A 411 0.02 -15.65 -11.46
C THR A 411 -0.64 -15.38 -12.82
N ASP A 412 -1.29 -14.23 -12.99
CA ASP A 412 -1.94 -13.79 -14.23
C ASP A 412 -1.02 -13.11 -15.26
N ASP A 413 0.23 -12.81 -14.87
CA ASP A 413 1.29 -12.27 -15.75
C ASP A 413 2.29 -13.37 -16.19
N MET A 414 2.43 -14.45 -15.42
CA MET A 414 3.36 -15.55 -15.72
C MET A 414 2.91 -16.34 -16.95
N PHE A 415 3.85 -16.76 -17.80
CA PHE A 415 3.58 -17.58 -18.98
C PHE A 415 4.66 -18.65 -19.20
N LYS A 416 4.41 -19.64 -20.07
CA LYS A 416 5.36 -20.73 -20.35
C LYS A 416 5.93 -20.61 -21.76
N VAL A 417 7.26 -20.60 -21.87
CA VAL A 417 7.97 -20.66 -23.15
C VAL A 417 8.59 -22.04 -23.26
N SER A 418 8.13 -22.83 -24.23
CA SER A 418 8.55 -24.24 -24.41
C SER A 418 8.40 -25.09 -23.14
N GLY A 419 7.30 -24.90 -22.41
CA GLY A 419 6.99 -25.64 -21.17
C GLY A 419 7.68 -25.12 -19.91
N ILE A 420 8.58 -24.14 -20.02
CA ILE A 420 9.31 -23.56 -18.89
C ILE A 420 8.63 -22.26 -18.47
N TRP A 421 8.35 -22.09 -17.18
CA TRP A 421 7.87 -20.83 -16.63
C TRP A 421 8.85 -19.70 -16.93
N VAL A 422 8.36 -18.65 -17.57
CA VAL A 422 9.07 -17.40 -17.77
C VAL A 422 8.42 -16.34 -16.91
N SER A 423 9.25 -15.73 -16.08
CA SER A 423 8.92 -14.55 -15.30
C SER A 423 9.06 -13.32 -16.17
N PRO A 424 7.98 -12.54 -16.42
CA PRO A 424 8.12 -11.23 -17.04
C PRO A 424 9.04 -10.33 -16.22
N PHE A 425 8.94 -10.41 -14.89
CA PHE A 425 9.72 -9.60 -13.96
C PHE A 425 11.22 -9.87 -14.04
N GLU A 426 11.65 -11.12 -14.16
CA GLU A 426 13.07 -11.48 -14.33
C GLU A 426 13.65 -10.86 -15.62
N VAL A 427 12.86 -10.86 -16.71
CA VAL A 427 13.26 -10.24 -17.98
C VAL A 427 13.29 -8.72 -17.86
N GLU A 428 12.32 -8.10 -17.19
CA GLU A 428 12.27 -6.66 -16.92
C GLU A 428 13.47 -6.21 -16.08
N GLN A 429 13.81 -6.93 -15.01
CA GLN A 429 14.99 -6.65 -14.18
C GLN A 429 16.29 -6.74 -14.99
N ALA A 430 16.42 -7.75 -15.84
CA ALA A 430 17.56 -7.87 -16.74
C ALA A 430 17.64 -6.69 -17.72
N LEU A 431 16.52 -6.19 -18.24
CA LEU A 431 16.48 -5.02 -19.12
C LEU A 431 16.81 -3.72 -18.37
N ILE A 432 16.21 -3.49 -17.20
CA ILE A 432 16.38 -2.26 -16.40
C ILE A 432 17.83 -2.08 -15.95
N ALA A 433 18.56 -3.18 -15.74
CA ALA A 433 19.98 -3.13 -15.40
C ALA A 433 20.89 -2.70 -16.57
N HIS A 434 20.35 -2.51 -17.78
CA HIS A 434 21.09 -1.95 -18.90
C HIS A 434 21.21 -0.42 -18.76
N PRO A 435 22.40 0.20 -18.96
CA PRO A 435 22.59 1.64 -18.74
C PRO A 435 21.62 2.55 -19.51
N ALA A 436 21.19 2.11 -20.70
CA ALA A 436 20.29 2.87 -21.57
C ALA A 436 18.79 2.76 -21.23
N VAL A 437 18.37 1.79 -20.41
CA VAL A 437 16.95 1.53 -20.13
C VAL A 437 16.51 2.34 -18.92
N LEU A 438 15.39 3.06 -19.07
CA LEU A 438 14.73 3.77 -17.99
C LEU A 438 13.67 2.87 -17.32
N GLU A 439 12.80 2.27 -18.14
CA GLU A 439 11.76 1.34 -17.69
C GLU A 439 11.56 0.24 -18.73
N ALA A 440 11.05 -0.91 -18.28
CA ALA A 440 10.67 -2.01 -19.15
C ALA A 440 9.40 -2.70 -18.64
N ALA A 441 8.55 -3.15 -19.56
CA ALA A 441 7.45 -4.06 -19.28
C ALA A 441 7.49 -5.24 -20.25
N VAL A 442 7.26 -6.45 -19.73
CA VAL A 442 7.28 -7.68 -20.53
C VAL A 442 5.91 -8.34 -20.47
N VAL A 443 5.43 -8.77 -21.63
CA VAL A 443 4.19 -9.53 -21.78
C VAL A 443 4.42 -10.78 -22.63
N ALA A 444 3.55 -11.78 -22.47
CA ALA A 444 3.45 -12.87 -23.43
C ALA A 444 2.87 -12.35 -24.75
N ARG A 445 3.51 -12.73 -25.85
CA ARG A 445 2.99 -12.57 -27.21
C ARG A 445 3.12 -13.90 -27.95
N ARG A 446 2.07 -14.28 -28.68
CA ARG A 446 2.12 -15.45 -29.56
C ARG A 446 2.86 -15.12 -30.86
N ASP A 447 3.74 -16.02 -31.29
CA ASP A 447 4.35 -15.95 -32.61
C ASP A 447 3.40 -16.51 -33.70
N ALA A 448 3.91 -16.60 -34.94
CA ALA A 448 3.16 -17.15 -36.08
C ALA A 448 2.75 -18.62 -35.90
N ASP A 449 3.45 -19.37 -35.04
CA ASP A 449 3.16 -20.77 -34.73
C ASP A 449 2.22 -20.90 -33.51
N GLY A 450 1.74 -19.77 -32.96
CA GLY A 450 0.87 -19.73 -31.78
C GLY A 450 1.59 -19.94 -30.44
N LEU A 451 2.93 -19.97 -30.43
CA LEU A 451 3.74 -20.20 -29.25
C LEU A 451 3.99 -18.88 -28.51
N GLU A 452 3.77 -18.87 -27.20
CA GLU A 452 4.06 -17.71 -26.36
C GLU A 452 5.56 -17.47 -26.23
N LYS A 453 5.97 -16.22 -26.48
CA LYS A 453 7.34 -15.73 -26.29
C LYS A 453 7.31 -14.34 -25.66
N PRO A 454 8.38 -13.91 -24.96
CA PRO A 454 8.39 -12.60 -24.32
C PRO A 454 8.46 -11.48 -25.38
N LYS A 455 7.57 -10.49 -25.28
CA LYS A 455 7.67 -9.18 -25.94
C LYS A 455 7.96 -8.14 -24.87
N ALA A 456 8.96 -7.30 -25.09
CA ALA A 456 9.31 -6.21 -24.20
C ALA A 456 8.89 -4.86 -24.81
N TYR A 457 8.32 -4.00 -23.98
CA TYR A 457 8.15 -2.58 -24.23
C TYR A 457 9.17 -1.84 -23.38
N VAL A 458 9.98 -0.98 -23.99
CA VAL A 458 11.13 -0.36 -23.34
C VAL A 458 11.06 1.15 -23.49
N VAL A 459 11.20 1.85 -22.37
CA VAL A 459 11.44 3.29 -22.32
C VAL A 459 12.93 3.50 -22.12
N LEU A 460 13.56 4.26 -23.02
CA LEU A 460 14.98 4.57 -22.93
C LEU A 460 15.21 5.84 -22.10
N LYS A 461 16.41 5.97 -21.54
CA LYS A 461 16.88 7.23 -20.96
C LYS A 461 17.10 8.27 -22.08
N GLU A 462 17.01 9.55 -21.72
CA GLU A 462 17.26 10.64 -22.67
C GLU A 462 18.64 10.51 -23.33
N GLY A 463 18.71 10.81 -24.63
CA GLY A 463 19.94 10.75 -25.43
C GLY A 463 20.37 9.35 -25.91
N GLN A 464 19.58 8.30 -25.65
CA GLN A 464 19.86 6.94 -26.12
C GLN A 464 19.20 6.65 -27.48
N GLY A 465 19.86 5.84 -28.32
CA GLY A 465 19.46 5.64 -29.72
C GLY A 465 18.49 4.47 -29.97
N ALA A 466 17.69 4.58 -31.05
CA ALA A 466 16.68 3.60 -31.44
C ALA A 466 17.23 2.24 -31.92
N GLY A 467 18.54 2.13 -32.18
CA GLY A 467 19.20 0.91 -32.66
C GLY A 467 19.57 -0.12 -31.58
N ILE A 468 19.25 0.15 -30.31
CA ILE A 468 19.73 -0.63 -29.15
C ILE A 468 19.00 -1.96 -28.94
N ALA A 469 17.95 -2.25 -29.72
CA ALA A 469 17.11 -3.43 -29.49
C ALA A 469 17.88 -4.77 -29.55
N GLU A 470 18.78 -4.96 -30.53
CA GLU A 470 19.57 -6.20 -30.61
C GLU A 470 20.62 -6.29 -29.49
N GLU A 471 21.19 -5.16 -29.07
CA GLU A 471 22.08 -5.08 -27.91
C GLU A 471 21.34 -5.48 -26.63
N LEU A 472 20.13 -4.96 -26.40
CA LEU A 472 19.28 -5.35 -25.26
C LEU A 472 18.93 -6.84 -25.29
N LYS A 473 18.59 -7.39 -26.46
CA LYS A 473 18.34 -8.84 -26.59
C LYS A 473 19.58 -9.63 -26.20
N GLN A 474 20.76 -9.21 -26.65
CA GLN A 474 22.01 -9.89 -26.32
C GLN A 474 22.34 -9.77 -24.83
N PHE A 475 22.19 -8.59 -24.25
CA PHE A 475 22.36 -8.34 -22.82
C PHE A 475 21.48 -9.26 -21.95
N VAL A 476 20.21 -9.41 -22.31
CA VAL A 476 19.27 -10.30 -21.59
C VAL A 476 19.67 -11.76 -21.76
N LYS A 477 20.08 -12.20 -22.96
CA LYS A 477 20.55 -13.58 -23.20
C LYS A 477 21.73 -13.93 -22.30
N ASP A 478 22.68 -13.01 -22.17
CA ASP A 478 23.91 -13.22 -21.40
C ASP A 478 23.65 -13.21 -19.89
N ARG A 479 22.64 -12.46 -19.44
CA ARG A 479 22.33 -12.30 -18.02
C ARG A 479 21.39 -13.37 -17.45
N ILE A 480 20.33 -13.74 -18.18
CA ILE A 480 19.27 -14.63 -17.65
C ILE A 480 18.98 -15.85 -18.56
N GLY A 481 19.79 -16.03 -19.61
CA GLY A 481 19.77 -17.22 -20.45
C GLY A 481 19.04 -17.07 -21.79
N LYS A 482 19.48 -17.89 -22.76
CA LYS A 482 19.12 -17.79 -24.19
C LYS A 482 17.66 -18.08 -24.53
N TRP A 483 16.88 -18.68 -23.63
CA TRP A 483 15.46 -18.95 -23.88
C TRP A 483 14.55 -17.82 -23.41
N LYS A 484 14.94 -17.08 -22.36
CA LYS A 484 14.12 -16.05 -21.68
C LYS A 484 14.14 -14.67 -22.35
N TYR A 485 15.06 -14.41 -23.29
CA TYR A 485 15.16 -13.08 -23.91
C TYR A 485 13.91 -12.68 -24.70
N PRO A 486 13.58 -11.37 -24.76
CA PRO A 486 12.45 -10.90 -25.56
C PRO A 486 12.70 -11.10 -27.05
N ARG A 487 11.75 -11.73 -27.74
CA ARG A 487 11.85 -11.91 -29.20
C ARG A 487 11.56 -10.61 -29.96
N TRP A 488 10.71 -9.78 -29.37
CA TRP A 488 10.38 -8.44 -29.85
C TRP A 488 10.67 -7.43 -28.76
N ILE A 489 11.32 -6.33 -29.14
CA ILE A 489 11.50 -5.15 -28.31
C ILE A 489 10.85 -4.00 -29.06
N GLU A 490 9.90 -3.34 -28.41
CA GLU A 490 9.23 -2.15 -28.91
C GLU A 490 9.65 -0.97 -28.04
N LEU A 491 10.23 0.06 -28.67
CA LEU A 491 10.61 1.27 -27.96
C LEU A 491 9.39 2.18 -27.86
N VAL A 492 9.01 2.54 -26.64
CA VAL A 492 7.84 3.40 -26.36
C VAL A 492 8.25 4.62 -25.58
N ALA A 493 7.47 5.70 -25.71
CA ALA A 493 7.72 6.94 -24.98
C ALA A 493 7.40 6.80 -23.48
N ASP A 494 6.37 6.03 -23.12
CA ASP A 494 5.98 5.73 -21.74
C ASP A 494 5.20 4.40 -21.69
N LEU A 495 5.09 3.82 -20.49
CA LEU A 495 4.33 2.61 -20.21
C LEU A 495 2.95 2.96 -19.61
N PRO A 496 1.88 2.20 -19.92
CA PRO A 496 0.57 2.43 -19.32
C PRO A 496 0.64 2.11 -17.83
N LYS A 497 0.28 3.07 -16.98
CA LYS A 497 0.35 2.96 -15.51
C LYS A 497 -0.98 3.34 -14.87
N THR A 498 -1.25 2.74 -13.71
CA THR A 498 -2.32 3.21 -12.82
C THR A 498 -1.99 4.61 -12.29
N ALA A 499 -2.96 5.27 -11.66
CA ALA A 499 -2.72 6.56 -10.98
C ALA A 499 -1.63 6.50 -9.89
N THR A 500 -1.26 5.29 -9.45
CA THR A 500 -0.21 5.04 -8.44
C THR A 500 1.16 4.75 -9.03
N GLY A 501 1.31 4.71 -10.36
CA GLY A 501 2.57 4.38 -11.04
C GLY A 501 2.74 2.91 -11.41
N LYS A 502 1.92 2.00 -10.86
CA LYS A 502 1.98 0.56 -11.21
C LYS A 502 1.64 0.32 -12.69
N ILE A 503 2.48 -0.41 -13.41
CA ILE A 503 2.29 -0.79 -14.83
C ILE A 503 1.00 -1.62 -15.02
N GLN A 504 0.22 -1.29 -16.04
CA GLN A 504 -1.01 -1.96 -16.47
C GLN A 504 -0.75 -2.91 -17.64
N ARG A 505 -0.10 -4.05 -17.38
CA ARG A 505 0.29 -5.03 -18.42
C ARG A 505 -0.86 -5.53 -19.29
N PHE A 506 -2.09 -5.59 -18.79
CA PHE A 506 -3.24 -6.02 -19.60
C PHE A 506 -3.44 -5.13 -20.84
N ARG A 507 -3.18 -3.82 -20.75
CA ARG A 507 -3.26 -2.89 -21.89
C ARG A 507 -2.19 -3.18 -22.92
N LEU A 508 -0.98 -3.52 -22.47
CA LEU A 508 0.12 -3.91 -23.35
C LEU A 508 -0.13 -5.25 -24.06
N ARG A 509 -0.97 -6.13 -23.49
CA ARG A 509 -1.36 -7.40 -24.14
C ARG A 509 -2.39 -7.21 -25.23
N GLU A 510 -3.26 -6.21 -25.11
CA GLU A 510 -4.26 -5.87 -26.15
C GLU A 510 -3.58 -5.37 -27.43
N ASP A 511 -2.44 -4.68 -27.29
CA ASP A 511 -1.62 -4.17 -28.40
C ASP A 511 -0.53 -5.15 -28.88
N ALA A 512 -0.46 -6.37 -28.31
CA ALA A 512 0.66 -7.31 -28.52
C ALA A 512 0.53 -8.15 -29.79
#